data_AF-A0A8X6SWK0-F1
#
_entry.id   AF-A0A8X6SWK0-F1
#
_cell.length_a   1.000
_cell.length_b   1.000
_cell.length_c   1.000
_cell.angle_alpha   90.00
_cell.angle_beta   90.00
_cell.angle_gamma   90.00
#
_symmetry.space_group_name_H-M   'P 1'
#
loop_
_entity.id
_entity.type
_entity.pdbx_description
1 polymer ?
#
loop_
_entity_poly.entity_id
_entity_poly.type
_entity_poly.pdbx_seq_one_letter_code
_entity_poly.pdbx_strand_id
1 'polypeptide(L)'
;MSKDDPTKWFKHVPSLQEVLKSTFQRSIHTTPFELLIGTQINIKTDLRIQQLIDEQLQLEFNENRELLRKAAKAHIIKVQNENKKSYNLRQKSPYLYCVKDLVAIKKTQQGPEQKLCNKFIGPYKIT
;
A
#
# COMPACT_ATOMS: atom_id res chain seq x y z
N MET A 1 9.58 29.14 -4.89
CA MET A 1 10.53 30.26 -5.09
C MET A 1 11.17 30.28 -6.48
N SER A 2 10.55 29.66 -7.49
CA SER A 2 10.88 29.85 -8.92
C SER A 2 9.62 29.84 -9.80
N LYS A 3 8.43 29.89 -9.17
CA LYS A 3 7.15 29.84 -9.88
C LYS A 3 6.83 31.16 -10.59
N ASP A 4 7.38 32.27 -10.09
CA ASP A 4 7.08 33.61 -10.62
C ASP A 4 8.02 34.03 -11.76
N ASP A 5 9.29 33.57 -11.76
CA ASP A 5 10.24 33.78 -12.86
C ASP A 5 11.30 32.65 -12.92
N PRO A 6 11.12 31.64 -13.79
CA PRO A 6 12.00 30.48 -13.86
C PRO A 6 13.41 30.79 -14.39
N THR A 7 13.64 31.94 -15.01
CA THR A 7 14.98 32.31 -15.52
C THR A 7 15.95 32.76 -14.41
N LYS A 8 15.44 33.10 -13.21
CA LYS A 8 16.23 33.66 -12.11
C LYS A 8 16.56 32.66 -11.00
N TRP A 9 16.41 31.35 -11.25
CA TRP A 9 16.66 30.28 -10.28
C TRP A 9 18.06 30.36 -9.63
N PHE A 10 19.06 30.82 -10.38
CA PHE A 10 20.46 30.94 -9.92
C PHE A 10 20.60 31.83 -8.66
N LYS A 11 19.71 32.80 -8.46
CA LYS A 11 19.71 33.68 -7.29
C LYS A 11 19.46 32.94 -5.98
N HIS A 12 18.76 31.80 -6.04
CA HIS A 12 18.41 30.99 -4.88
C HIS A 12 19.42 29.86 -4.61
N VAL A 13 20.38 29.64 -5.50
CA VAL A 13 21.38 28.56 -5.39
C VAL A 13 22.23 28.66 -4.12
N PRO A 14 22.76 29.84 -3.71
CA PRO A 14 23.55 29.93 -2.49
C PRO A 14 22.75 29.51 -1.25
N SER A 15 21.49 29.94 -1.17
CA SER A 15 20.60 29.60 -0.06
C SER A 15 20.23 28.11 -0.06
N LEU A 16 19.96 27.53 -1.24
CA LEU A 16 19.74 26.08 -1.38
C LEU A 16 20.98 25.27 -0.98
N GLN A 17 22.16 25.69 -1.41
CA GLN A 17 23.42 25.02 -1.09
C GLN A 17 23.68 25.06 0.42
N GLU A 18 23.35 26.17 1.07
CA GLU A 18 23.47 26.33 2.52
C GLU A 18 22.50 25.40 3.27
N VAL A 19 21.22 25.36 2.86
CA VAL A 19 20.24 24.41 3.41
C VAL A 19 20.73 22.98 3.24
N LEU A 20 21.09 22.55 2.02
CA LEU A 20 21.54 21.17 1.75
C LEU A 20 22.78 20.75 2.56
N LYS A 21 23.73 21.66 2.78
CA LYS A 21 24.93 21.39 3.57
C LYS A 21 24.64 21.27 5.08
N SER A 22 23.62 21.98 5.56
CA SER A 22 23.20 22.00 6.96
C SER A 22 22.12 20.97 7.30
N THR A 23 21.42 20.42 6.31
CA THR A 23 20.38 19.41 6.52
C THR A 23 20.99 18.12 7.05
N PHE A 24 20.39 17.59 8.12
CA PHE A 24 20.77 16.30 8.68
C PHE A 24 20.45 15.17 7.71
N GLN A 25 21.45 14.33 7.43
CA GLN A 25 21.28 13.20 6.55
C GLN A 25 21.36 11.88 7.31
N ARG A 26 20.22 11.16 7.33
CA ARG A 26 20.04 9.92 8.11
C ARG A 26 21.08 8.85 7.82
N SER A 27 21.49 8.68 6.57
CA SER A 27 22.44 7.62 6.17
C SER A 27 23.84 7.80 6.77
N ILE A 28 24.24 9.04 7.06
CA ILE A 28 25.55 9.37 7.64
C ILE A 28 25.45 9.84 9.10
N HIS A 29 24.23 9.89 9.65
CA HIS A 29 23.91 10.36 11.00
C HIS A 29 24.54 11.74 11.35
N THR A 30 24.78 12.59 10.36
CA THR A 30 25.44 13.89 10.49
C THR A 30 24.99 14.82 9.37
N THR A 31 25.41 16.08 9.40
CA THR A 31 25.26 16.98 8.24
C THR A 31 26.46 16.85 7.31
N PRO A 32 26.30 17.01 5.98
CA PRO A 32 27.43 17.00 5.05
C PRO A 32 28.51 18.01 5.41
N PHE A 33 28.14 19.18 5.94
CA PHE A 33 29.10 20.17 6.40
C PHE A 33 29.91 19.70 7.61
N GLU A 34 29.23 19.18 8.64
CA GLU A 34 29.91 18.67 9.83
C GLU A 34 30.83 17.50 9.47
N LEU A 35 30.42 16.63 8.55
CA LEU A 35 31.25 15.54 8.06
C LEU A 35 32.54 16.04 7.39
N LEU A 36 32.47 17.17 6.67
CA LEU A 36 33.61 17.75 5.96
C LEU A 36 34.51 18.62 6.85
N ILE A 37 33.93 19.38 7.77
CA ILE A 37 34.66 20.39 8.56
C ILE A 37 34.92 19.94 10.00
N GLY A 38 34.15 18.97 10.51
CA GLY A 38 34.24 18.49 11.88
C GLY A 38 33.65 19.45 12.91
N THR A 39 32.88 20.45 12.48
CA THR A 39 32.22 21.43 13.37
C THR A 39 30.76 21.63 12.98
N GLN A 40 29.94 21.94 13.97
CA GLN A 40 28.53 22.27 13.75
C GLN A 40 28.40 23.64 13.09
N ILE A 41 27.53 23.71 12.09
CA ILE A 41 27.28 24.95 11.36
C ILE A 41 26.26 25.82 12.11
N ASN A 42 26.58 27.09 12.34
CA ASN A 42 25.64 28.03 12.95
C ASN A 42 25.07 28.98 11.88
N ILE A 43 23.94 28.59 11.29
CA ILE A 43 23.27 29.34 10.23
C ILE A 43 21.85 29.72 10.65
N LYS A 44 21.39 30.89 10.21
CA LYS A 44 19.97 31.25 10.19
C LYS A 44 19.31 30.59 8.98
N THR A 45 18.91 29.34 9.13
CA THR A 45 18.34 28.56 8.03
C THR A 45 17.06 29.21 7.52
N ASP A 46 16.93 29.34 6.20
CA ASP A 46 15.66 29.77 5.60
C ASP A 46 14.64 28.63 5.72
N LEU A 47 13.84 28.69 6.81
CA LEU A 47 12.80 27.72 7.14
C LEU A 47 11.84 27.46 5.98
N ARG A 48 11.63 28.45 5.11
CA ARG A 48 10.70 28.34 3.98
C ARG A 48 11.23 27.44 2.88
N ILE A 49 12.52 27.48 2.59
CA ILE A 49 13.13 26.61 1.57
C ILE A 49 13.15 25.16 2.05
N GLN A 50 13.46 24.95 3.32
CA GLN A 50 13.45 23.62 3.92
C GLN A 50 12.05 22.98 3.86
N GLN A 51 11.01 23.72 4.27
CA GLN A 51 9.62 23.26 4.18
C GLN A 51 9.23 22.85 2.76
N LEU A 52 9.59 23.65 1.75
CA LEU A 52 9.28 23.34 0.36
C LEU A 52 9.98 22.08 -0.14
N ILE A 53 11.23 21.83 0.28
CA ILE A 53 11.96 20.61 -0.06
C ILE A 53 11.30 19.40 0.60
N ASP A 54 10.94 19.52 1.87
CA ASP A 54 10.29 18.43 2.62
C ASP A 54 8.91 18.09 2.03
N GLU A 55 8.11 19.10 1.68
CA GLU A 55 6.83 18.93 0.99
C GLU A 55 7.01 18.19 -0.35
N GLN A 56 7.98 18.63 -1.16
CA GLN A 56 8.26 18.00 -2.45
C GLN A 56 8.70 16.54 -2.28
N LEU A 57 9.60 16.26 -1.34
CA LEU A 57 10.04 14.89 -1.03
C LEU A 57 8.87 14.01 -0.57
N GLN A 58 7.96 14.54 0.25
CA GLN A 58 6.77 13.82 0.70
C GLN A 58 5.81 13.53 -0.45
N LEU A 59 5.62 14.49 -1.36
CA LEU A 59 4.77 14.31 -2.55
C LEU A 59 5.35 13.22 -3.45
N GLU A 60 6.62 13.32 -3.84
CA GLU A 60 7.29 12.33 -4.69
C GLU A 60 7.28 10.93 -4.05
N PHE A 61 7.51 10.85 -2.74
CA PHE A 61 7.44 9.59 -2.01
C PHE A 61 6.03 8.97 -2.08
N ASN A 62 4.99 9.78 -1.88
CA ASN A 62 3.61 9.31 -1.94
C ASN A 62 3.20 8.88 -3.36
N GLU A 63 3.60 9.64 -4.38
CA GLU A 63 3.34 9.29 -5.77
C GLU A 63 4.00 7.97 -6.16
N ASN A 64 5.29 7.81 -5.85
CA ASN A 64 6.03 6.56 -6.11
C ASN A 64 5.39 5.37 -5.39
N ARG A 65 5.01 5.55 -4.12
CA ARG A 65 4.31 4.52 -3.34
C ARG A 65 2.96 4.15 -3.95
N GLU A 66 2.21 5.13 -4.44
CA GLU A 66 0.91 4.90 -5.07
C GLU A 66 1.04 4.19 -6.42
N LEU A 67 2.06 4.54 -7.22
CA LEU A 67 2.39 3.82 -8.46
C LEU A 67 2.70 2.34 -8.19
N LEU A 68 3.55 2.07 -7.19
CA LEU A 68 3.87 0.69 -6.77
C LEU A 68 2.62 -0.09 -6.33
N ARG A 69 1.74 0.55 -5.55
CA ARG A 69 0.48 -0.08 -5.12
C ARG A 69 -0.45 -0.36 -6.28
N LYS A 70 -0.60 0.56 -7.23
CA LYS A 70 -1.42 0.37 -8.43
C LYS A 70 -0.89 -0.79 -9.27
N ALA A 71 0.43 -0.87 -9.47
CA ALA A 71 1.06 -1.96 -10.20
C ALA A 71 0.83 -3.32 -9.50
N ALA A 72 1.06 -3.39 -8.19
CA ALA A 72 0.83 -4.60 -7.40
C ALA A 72 -0.65 -5.02 -7.45
N LYS A 73 -1.59 -4.07 -7.29
CA LYS A 73 -3.03 -4.32 -7.37
C LYS A 73 -3.43 -4.87 -8.74
N ALA A 74 -2.91 -4.29 -9.82
CA ALA A 74 -3.18 -4.78 -11.17
C ALA A 74 -2.70 -6.23 -11.37
N HIS A 75 -1.51 -6.56 -10.86
CA HIS A 75 -0.97 -7.91 -10.92
C HIS A 75 -1.80 -8.92 -10.11
N ILE A 76 -2.18 -8.57 -8.88
CA ILE A 76 -3.03 -9.42 -8.02
C ILE A 76 -4.39 -9.66 -8.69
N ILE A 77 -5.02 -8.63 -9.24
CA ILE A 77 -6.30 -8.75 -9.94
C ILE A 77 -6.18 -9.68 -11.15
N LYS A 78 -5.08 -9.56 -11.92
CA LYS A 78 -4.81 -10.44 -13.06
C LYS A 78 -4.76 -11.91 -12.62
N VAL A 79 -3.95 -12.21 -11.61
CA VAL A 79 -3.81 -13.57 -11.07
C VAL A 79 -5.14 -14.09 -10.50
N GLN A 80 -5.87 -13.27 -9.75
CA GLN A 80 -7.18 -13.66 -9.21
C GLN A 80 -8.19 -13.96 -10.32
N ASN A 81 -8.19 -13.18 -11.40
CA ASN A 81 -9.07 -13.41 -12.55
C ASN A 81 -8.70 -14.69 -13.31
N GLU A 82 -7.41 -14.96 -13.51
CA GLU A 82 -6.94 -16.22 -14.11
C GLU A 82 -7.30 -17.43 -13.25
N ASN A 83 -7.09 -17.34 -11.93
CA ASN A 83 -7.48 -18.38 -10.98
C ASN A 83 -9.00 -18.61 -10.99
N LYS A 84 -9.80 -17.53 -11.00
CA LYS A 84 -11.26 -17.59 -11.09
C LYS A 84 -11.71 -18.28 -12.38
N LYS A 85 -11.12 -17.92 -13.54
CA LYS A 85 -11.42 -18.57 -14.82
C LYS A 85 -11.13 -20.07 -14.75
N SER A 86 -9.93 -20.45 -14.29
CA SER A 86 -9.52 -21.85 -14.16
C SER A 86 -10.41 -22.66 -13.22
N TYR A 87 -10.80 -22.07 -12.08
CA TYR A 87 -11.72 -22.69 -11.14
C TYR A 87 -13.11 -22.87 -11.76
N ASN A 88 -13.67 -21.80 -12.34
CA ASN A 88 -15.00 -21.81 -12.94
C ASN A 88 -15.12 -22.82 -14.10
N LEU A 89 -14.06 -23.03 -14.88
CA LEU A 89 -14.03 -24.05 -15.94
C LEU A 89 -14.25 -25.47 -15.42
N ARG A 90 -13.83 -25.76 -14.17
CA ARG A 90 -13.95 -27.08 -13.53
C ARG A 90 -15.04 -27.13 -12.48
N GLN A 91 -15.69 -26.00 -12.20
CA GLN A 91 -16.71 -25.88 -11.17
C GLN A 91 -17.98 -26.58 -11.63
N LYS A 92 -18.52 -27.48 -10.79
CA LYS A 92 -19.87 -28.03 -11.01
C LYS A 92 -20.90 -26.94 -10.74
N SER A 93 -21.90 -26.81 -11.60
CA SER A 93 -23.00 -25.88 -11.37
C SER A 93 -23.64 -26.15 -10.00
N PRO A 94 -23.90 -25.10 -9.20
CA PRO A 94 -24.60 -25.28 -7.95
C PRO A 94 -26.02 -25.77 -8.24
N TYR A 95 -26.54 -26.60 -7.34
CA TYR A 95 -27.94 -26.98 -7.40
C TYR A 95 -28.80 -25.75 -7.10
N LEU A 96 -29.73 -25.43 -8.01
CA LEU A 96 -30.71 -24.38 -7.81
C LEU A 96 -31.90 -24.98 -7.09
N TYR A 97 -32.23 -24.41 -5.93
CA TYR A 97 -33.34 -24.89 -5.11
C TYR A 97 -34.59 -24.04 -5.35
N CYS A 98 -35.74 -24.71 -5.39
CA CYS A 98 -37.05 -24.10 -5.51
C CYS A 98 -37.80 -24.14 -4.17
N VAL A 99 -38.76 -23.22 -4.02
CA VAL A 99 -39.69 -23.26 -2.88
C VAL A 99 -40.45 -24.57 -2.92
N LYS A 100 -40.57 -25.22 -1.77
CA LYS A 100 -41.13 -26.55 -1.51
C LYS A 100 -40.20 -27.74 -1.74
N ASP A 101 -38.95 -27.55 -2.19
CA ASP A 101 -37.97 -28.63 -2.28
C ASP A 101 -37.61 -29.16 -0.89
N LEU A 102 -37.39 -30.48 -0.79
CA LEU A 102 -36.88 -31.14 0.41
C LEU A 102 -35.36 -31.25 0.33
N VAL A 103 -34.67 -30.66 1.30
CA VAL A 103 -33.21 -30.61 1.36
C VAL A 103 -32.69 -31.06 2.71
N ALA A 104 -31.53 -31.72 2.72
CA ALA A 104 -30.85 -32.13 3.94
C ALA A 104 -29.59 -31.28 4.13
N ILE A 105 -29.37 -30.75 5.33
CA ILE A 105 -28.23 -29.87 5.62
C ILE A 105 -27.09 -30.72 6.18
N LYS A 106 -25.89 -30.57 5.61
CA LYS A 106 -24.70 -31.29 6.09
C LYS A 106 -24.22 -30.67 7.42
N LYS A 107 -23.94 -31.52 8.41
CA LYS A 107 -23.32 -31.08 9.67
C LYS A 107 -21.91 -30.54 9.42
N THR A 108 -21.61 -29.34 9.93
CA THR A 108 -20.29 -28.68 9.81
C THR A 108 -19.41 -28.89 11.04
N GLN A 109 -20.00 -29.08 12.21
CA GLN A 109 -19.27 -29.37 13.44
C GLN A 109 -19.07 -30.89 13.60
N GLN A 110 -17.84 -31.33 13.86
CA GLN A 110 -17.49 -32.71 14.17
C GLN A 110 -16.97 -32.76 15.61
N GLY A 111 -17.77 -33.30 16.52
CA GLY A 111 -17.40 -33.53 17.92
C GLY A 111 -16.84 -34.93 18.17
N PRO A 112 -16.18 -35.17 19.33
CA PRO A 112 -15.95 -36.53 19.81
C PRO A 112 -17.30 -37.28 19.85
N GLU A 113 -17.28 -38.58 19.52
CA GLU A 113 -18.47 -39.47 19.34
C GLU A 113 -19.28 -39.33 18.05
N GLN A 114 -19.06 -38.31 17.21
CA GLN A 114 -19.87 -38.13 15.98
C GLN A 114 -19.41 -38.94 14.76
N LYS A 115 -18.41 -39.82 14.90
CA LYS A 115 -17.88 -40.64 13.79
C LYS A 115 -18.92 -41.59 13.19
N LEU A 116 -19.83 -42.11 14.01
CA LEU A 116 -20.89 -43.04 13.60
C LEU A 116 -22.26 -42.36 13.41
N CYS A 117 -22.36 -41.06 13.67
CA CYS A 117 -23.61 -40.33 13.54
C CYS A 117 -23.91 -39.92 12.09
N ASN A 118 -25.19 -39.72 11.78
CA ASN A 118 -25.63 -39.24 10.47
C ASN A 118 -24.99 -37.89 10.12
N LYS A 119 -24.45 -37.82 8.90
CA LYS A 119 -23.75 -36.65 8.33
C LYS A 119 -24.68 -35.49 7.98
N PHE A 120 -25.97 -35.76 7.80
CA PHE A 120 -26.98 -34.79 7.40
C PHE A 120 -28.09 -34.68 8.47
N ILE A 121 -28.69 -33.50 8.58
CA ILE A 121 -29.82 -33.23 9.47
C ILE A 121 -31.06 -32.99 8.63
N GLY A 122 -32.16 -33.67 9.01
CA GLY A 122 -33.50 -33.47 8.48
C GLY A 122 -33.68 -33.83 7.01
N PRO A 123 -34.93 -33.91 6.57
CA PRO A 123 -35.33 -33.22 5.37
C PRO A 123 -36.09 -31.95 5.77
N TYR A 124 -35.53 -30.80 5.40
CA TYR A 124 -36.15 -29.49 5.55
C TYR A 124 -36.83 -29.11 4.25
N LYS A 125 -37.99 -28.46 4.36
CA LYS A 125 -38.66 -27.90 3.20
C LYS A 125 -38.27 -26.44 3.05
N ILE A 126 -37.86 -26.04 1.85
CA ILE A 126 -37.56 -24.65 1.55
C ILE A 126 -38.89 -23.87 1.49
N THR A 127 -39.03 -22.87 2.36
CA THR A 127 -40.19 -21.98 2.44
C THR A 127 -39.94 -20.65 1.76
#